data_AF-A0A2A5RHY7-F1
#
_entry.id   AF-A0A2A5RHY7-F1
#
_cell.length_a   1.000
_cell.length_b   1.000
_cell.length_c   1.000
_cell.angle_alpha   90.00
_cell.angle_beta   90.00
_cell.angle_gamma   90.00
#
_symmetry.space_group_name_H-M   'P 1'
#
loop_
_entity.id
_entity.type
_entity.pdbx_description
1 polymer ?
#
loop_
_entity_poly.entity_id
_entity_poly.type
_entity_poly.pdbx_seq_one_letter_code
_entity_poly.pdbx_strand_id
1 'polypeptide(L)'
;MIPVPQSCIIPFDFEEIQDKQYRNLLKKEFSICRNKKSSIQTKAQTVHQFVTLEPEKHQKMLAYCVDFKKIETFCLSYGEVSTKQVQPQNKFEARLAAAEAKKVNPEAQEHHFKHL
;
A
#
# COMPACT_ATOMS: atom_id res chain seq x y z
N MET A 1 -12.08 1.75 -3.55
CA MET A 1 -11.24 2.77 -2.88
C MET A 1 -10.79 2.22 -1.55
N ILE A 2 -9.68 2.72 -1.00
CA ILE A 2 -9.13 2.26 0.27
C ILE A 2 -8.70 3.46 1.13
N PRO A 3 -8.83 3.41 2.46
CA PRO A 3 -8.20 4.37 3.33
C PRO A 3 -6.68 4.11 3.33
N VAL A 4 -5.90 5.18 3.39
CA VAL A 4 -4.43 5.12 3.39
C VAL A 4 -3.90 5.99 4.52
N PRO A 5 -3.06 5.47 5.42
CA PRO A 5 -2.40 6.28 6.43
C PRO A 5 -1.54 7.37 5.80
N GLN A 6 -1.52 8.56 6.39
CA GLN A 6 -0.79 9.70 5.82
C GLN A 6 0.71 9.41 5.64
N SER A 7 1.32 8.63 6.54
CA SER A 7 2.72 8.19 6.46
C SER A 7 3.03 7.31 5.24
N CYS A 8 2.02 6.72 4.62
CA CYS A 8 2.16 5.85 3.45
C CYS A 8 1.89 6.58 2.13
N ILE A 9 1.46 7.85 2.17
CA ILE A 9 1.17 8.63 0.97
C ILE A 9 2.49 9.13 0.39
N ILE A 10 2.79 8.68 -0.83
CA ILE A 10 3.97 9.11 -1.59
C ILE A 10 3.49 10.15 -2.62
N PRO A 11 3.97 11.41 -2.57
CA PRO A 11 3.68 12.39 -3.61
C PRO A 11 4.17 11.89 -4.97
N PHE A 12 3.40 12.18 -6.00
CA PHE A 12 3.72 11.79 -7.36
C PHE A 12 3.88 13.04 -8.23
N ASP A 13 5.09 13.29 -8.73
CA ASP A 13 5.37 14.39 -9.64
C ASP A 13 5.43 13.89 -11.10
N PHE A 14 4.59 14.47 -11.96
CA PHE A 14 4.58 14.13 -13.38
C PHE A 14 5.87 14.54 -14.09
N GLU A 15 6.60 15.55 -13.61
CA GLU A 15 7.81 16.02 -14.29
C GLU A 15 8.99 15.06 -14.14
N GLU A 16 8.98 14.20 -13.12
CA GLU A 16 10.00 13.15 -12.92
C GLU A 16 9.88 11.99 -13.94
N ILE A 17 8.75 11.91 -14.66
CA ILE A 17 8.50 10.86 -15.65
C ILE A 17 9.27 11.15 -16.94
N GLN A 18 10.22 10.27 -17.28
CA GLN A 18 11.02 10.38 -18.51
C GLN A 18 10.22 10.07 -19.77
N ASP A 19 9.28 9.12 -19.71
CA ASP A 19 8.40 8.78 -20.82
C ASP A 19 7.40 9.92 -21.09
N LYS A 20 7.62 10.62 -22.21
CA LYS A 20 6.78 11.76 -22.61
C LYS A 20 5.34 11.36 -22.93
N GLN A 21 5.12 10.19 -23.52
CA GLN A 21 3.78 9.75 -23.88
C GLN A 21 2.99 9.41 -22.62
N TYR A 22 3.59 8.65 -21.71
CA TYR A 22 2.97 8.31 -20.43
C TYR A 22 2.69 9.55 -19.57
N ARG A 23 3.67 10.44 -19.45
CA ARG A 23 3.50 11.72 -18.74
C ARG A 23 2.33 12.54 -19.30
N ASN A 24 2.23 12.66 -20.63
CA ASN A 24 1.17 13.42 -21.27
C ASN A 24 -0.21 12.76 -21.07
N LEU A 25 -0.28 11.44 -21.06
CA LEU A 25 -1.50 10.70 -20.74
C LEU A 25 -1.97 11.05 -19.32
N LEU A 26 -1.10 10.89 -18.31
CA LEU A 26 -1.46 11.14 -16.92
C LEU A 26 -1.87 12.59 -16.65
N LYS A 27 -1.19 13.57 -17.28
CA LYS A 27 -1.58 14.99 -17.18
C LYS A 27 -3.00 15.23 -17.70
N LYS A 28 -3.39 14.58 -18.80
CA LYS A 28 -4.75 14.67 -19.35
C LYS A 28 -5.78 14.02 -18.43
N GLU A 29 -5.51 12.82 -17.94
CA GLU A 29 -6.38 12.10 -17.00
C GLU A 29 -6.56 12.89 -15.69
N PHE A 30 -5.48 13.45 -15.16
CA PHE A 30 -5.52 14.31 -13.98
C PHE A 30 -6.40 15.54 -14.19
N SER A 31 -6.28 16.22 -15.33
CA SER A 31 -7.13 17.36 -15.69
C SER A 31 -8.62 16.97 -15.73
N ILE A 32 -8.94 15.82 -16.33
CA ILE A 32 -10.31 15.29 -16.36
C ILE A 32 -10.83 14.99 -14.94
N CYS A 33 -10.03 14.33 -14.11
CA CYS A 33 -10.38 14.06 -12.72
C CYS A 33 -10.62 15.35 -11.92
N ARG A 34 -9.78 16.38 -12.13
CA ARG A 34 -9.92 17.69 -11.49
C ARG A 34 -11.23 18.38 -11.90
N ASN A 35 -11.57 18.36 -13.18
CA ASN A 35 -12.83 18.92 -13.69
C ASN A 35 -14.06 18.15 -13.18
N LYS A 36 -13.93 16.84 -12.94
CA LYS A 36 -15.01 15.98 -12.41
C LYS A 36 -14.96 15.78 -10.89
N LYS A 37 -14.14 16.54 -10.16
CA LYS A 37 -13.85 16.35 -8.72
C LYS A 37 -15.11 16.16 -7.89
N SER A 38 -16.07 17.06 -8.02
CA SER A 38 -17.34 17.01 -7.26
C SER A 38 -18.10 15.71 -7.53
N SER A 39 -18.27 15.32 -8.80
CA SER A 39 -18.96 14.09 -9.16
C SER A 39 -18.25 12.84 -8.63
N ILE A 40 -16.92 12.81 -8.67
CA ILE A 40 -16.12 11.70 -8.12
C ILE A 40 -16.32 11.61 -6.60
N GLN A 41 -16.24 12.74 -5.89
CA GLN A 41 -16.43 12.79 -4.44
C GLN A 41 -17.84 12.33 -4.03
N THR A 42 -18.88 12.85 -4.68
CA THR A 42 -20.26 12.44 -4.41
C THR A 42 -20.46 10.95 -4.66
N LYS A 43 -20.00 10.42 -5.79
CA LYS A 43 -20.12 8.98 -6.11
C LYS A 43 -19.38 8.09 -5.11
N ALA A 44 -18.16 8.48 -4.72
CA ALA A 44 -17.39 7.75 -3.72
C ALA A 44 -18.12 7.72 -2.36
N GLN A 45 -18.67 8.86 -1.93
CA GLN A 45 -19.45 8.95 -0.70
C GLN A 45 -20.72 8.09 -0.76
N THR A 46 -21.47 8.17 -1.87
CA THR A 46 -22.68 7.35 -2.06
C THR A 46 -22.36 5.86 -2.01
N VAL A 47 -21.33 5.40 -2.73
CA VAL A 47 -20.93 3.98 -2.74
C VAL A 47 -20.51 3.54 -1.33
N HIS A 48 -19.75 4.36 -0.62
CA HIS A 48 -19.36 4.07 0.76
C HIS A 48 -20.56 3.92 1.68
N GLN A 49 -21.49 4.88 1.65
CA GLN A 49 -22.70 4.86 2.47
C GLN A 49 -23.56 3.64 2.17
N PHE A 50 -23.77 3.31 0.88
CA PHE A 50 -24.56 2.15 0.48
C PHE A 50 -23.96 0.84 0.98
N VAL A 51 -22.64 0.68 0.90
CA VAL A 51 -21.95 -0.55 1.34
C VAL A 51 -21.86 -0.65 2.86
N THR A 52 -21.77 0.49 3.58
CA THR A 52 -21.54 0.48 5.03
C THR A 52 -22.81 0.61 5.87
N LEU A 53 -23.83 1.32 5.39
CA LEU A 53 -25.06 1.63 6.13
C LEU A 53 -26.26 0.80 5.68
N GLU A 54 -26.37 0.49 4.38
CA GLU A 54 -27.51 -0.25 3.80
C GLU A 54 -27.07 -1.46 2.95
N PRO A 55 -26.15 -2.32 3.43
CA PRO A 55 -25.55 -3.40 2.64
C PRO A 55 -26.58 -4.38 2.07
N GLU A 56 -27.67 -4.64 2.81
CA GLU A 56 -28.75 -5.54 2.42
C GLU A 56 -29.51 -5.08 1.18
N LYS A 57 -29.62 -3.77 0.95
CA LYS A 57 -30.30 -3.18 -0.22
C LYS A 57 -29.40 -3.15 -1.45
N HIS A 58 -28.10 -3.30 -1.26
CA HIS A 58 -27.08 -3.10 -2.30
C HIS A 58 -26.16 -4.33 -2.47
N GLN A 59 -26.71 -5.54 -2.40
CA GLN A 59 -25.94 -6.80 -2.45
C GLN A 59 -24.95 -6.90 -3.62
N LYS A 60 -25.33 -6.43 -4.82
CA LYS A 60 -24.40 -6.42 -5.98
C LYS A 60 -23.17 -5.56 -5.72
N MET A 61 -23.31 -4.43 -5.02
CA MET A 61 -22.17 -3.56 -4.71
C MET A 61 -21.22 -4.21 -3.72
N LEU A 62 -21.72 -5.04 -2.79
CA LEU A 62 -20.88 -5.80 -1.87
C LEU A 62 -19.93 -6.76 -2.60
N ALA A 63 -20.37 -7.34 -3.72
CA ALA A 63 -19.54 -8.25 -4.51
C ALA A 63 -18.41 -7.53 -5.27
N TYR A 64 -18.58 -6.23 -5.57
CA TYR A 64 -17.59 -5.45 -6.33
C TYR A 64 -16.73 -4.56 -5.45
N CYS A 65 -17.20 -4.23 -4.25
CA CYS A 65 -16.51 -3.34 -3.33
C CYS A 65 -15.64 -4.14 -2.36
N VAL A 66 -14.60 -3.48 -1.89
CA VAL A 66 -13.86 -3.95 -0.71
C VAL A 66 -14.72 -3.74 0.54
N ASP A 67 -14.51 -4.57 1.55
CA ASP A 67 -15.07 -4.36 2.89
C ASP A 67 -14.47 -3.10 3.53
N PHE A 68 -15.17 -1.97 3.37
CA PHE A 68 -14.72 -0.66 3.84
C PHE A 68 -14.48 -0.63 5.35
N LYS A 69 -15.40 -1.20 6.15
CA LYS A 69 -15.28 -1.18 7.63
C LYS A 69 -14.04 -1.91 8.09
N LYS A 70 -13.74 -3.06 7.47
CA LYS A 70 -12.56 -3.86 7.81
C LYS A 70 -11.26 -3.12 7.51
N ILE A 71 -11.14 -2.53 6.32
CA ILE A 71 -9.91 -1.82 5.94
C ILE A 71 -9.74 -0.47 6.67
N GLU A 72 -10.83 0.20 7.03
CA GLU A 72 -10.80 1.42 7.86
C GLU A 72 -10.31 1.12 9.27
N THR A 73 -10.84 0.06 9.89
CA THR A 73 -10.38 -0.41 11.20
C THR A 73 -8.89 -0.73 11.17
N PHE A 74 -8.44 -1.46 10.14
CA PHE A 74 -7.02 -1.76 9.96
C PHE A 74 -6.17 -0.50 9.78
N CYS A 75 -6.62 0.45 8.96
CA CYS A 75 -5.92 1.70 8.68
C CYS A 75 -5.66 2.52 9.96
N LEU A 76 -6.60 2.53 10.92
CA LEU A 76 -6.43 3.20 12.21
C LEU A 76 -5.30 2.58 13.04
N SER A 77 -5.16 1.25 13.01
CA SER A 77 -4.14 0.51 13.75
C SER A 77 -2.78 0.41 13.02
N TYR A 78 -2.67 0.90 11.79
CA TYR A 78 -1.52 0.63 10.91
C TYR A 78 -0.18 1.05 11.52
N GLY A 79 -0.12 2.22 12.18
CA GLY A 79 1.10 2.71 12.83
C GLY A 79 1.58 1.87 14.02
N GLU A 80 0.68 1.14 14.67
CA GLU A 80 1.00 0.24 15.79
C GLU A 80 1.53 -1.11 15.29
N VAL A 81 1.18 -1.48 14.05
CA VAL A 81 1.62 -2.72 13.40
C VAL A 81 2.98 -2.51 12.71
N SER A 82 3.25 -1.34 12.13
CA SER A 82 4.51 -1.04 11.45
C SER A 82 5.72 -0.90 12.39
N THR A 83 5.49 -0.68 13.68
CA THR A 83 6.54 -0.65 14.73
C THR A 83 6.78 -2.02 15.38
N LYS A 84 5.86 -2.97 15.19
CA LYS A 84 6.09 -4.36 15.57
C LYS A 84 6.84 -5.01 14.42
N GLN A 85 8.15 -5.25 14.61
CA GLN A 85 8.87 -6.22 13.80
C GLN A 85 8.02 -7.49 13.76
N VAL A 86 7.44 -7.80 12.61
CA VAL A 86 6.72 -9.05 12.41
C VAL A 86 7.76 -10.13 12.60
N GLN A 87 7.75 -10.79 13.77
CA GLN A 87 8.47 -12.04 13.92
C GLN A 87 7.92 -12.97 12.83
N PRO A 88 8.80 -13.62 12.05
CA PRO A 88 8.38 -14.40 10.90
C PRO A 88 7.32 -15.41 11.33
N GLN A 89 6.11 -15.29 10.77
CA GLN A 89 4.97 -16.08 11.23
C GLN A 89 5.11 -17.56 10.83
N ASN A 90 6.02 -17.86 9.92
CA ASN A 90 6.29 -19.19 9.44
C ASN A 90 7.79 -19.46 9.22
N LYS A 91 8.14 -20.75 9.15
CA LYS A 91 9.52 -21.24 8.97
C LYS A 91 10.17 -20.76 7.68
N PHE A 92 9.40 -20.31 6.69
CA PHE A 92 9.92 -19.86 5.41
C PHE A 92 10.45 -18.42 5.51
N GLU A 93 9.67 -17.51 6.08
CA GLU A 93 10.07 -16.12 6.37
C GLU A 93 11.27 -16.07 7.31
N ALA A 94 11.35 -16.98 8.30
CA ALA A 94 12.49 -17.09 9.20
C ALA A 94 13.79 -17.44 8.47
N ARG A 95 13.71 -18.28 7.42
CA ARG A 95 14.88 -18.69 6.62
C ARG A 95 15.33 -17.59 5.67
N LEU A 96 14.39 -16.83 5.09
CA LEU A 96 14.68 -15.65 4.27
C LEU A 96 15.39 -14.56 5.07
N ALA A 97 14.86 -14.20 6.24
CA ALA A 97 15.46 -13.20 7.12
C ALA A 97 16.88 -13.61 7.59
N ALA A 98 17.10 -14.89 7.90
CA ALA A 98 18.43 -15.40 8.26
C ALA A 98 19.42 -15.37 7.09
N ALA A 99 18.96 -15.59 5.86
CA ALA A 99 19.78 -15.49 4.66
C ALA A 99 20.14 -14.04 4.31
N GLU A 100 19.22 -13.10 4.53
CA GLU A 100 19.43 -11.66 4.33
C GLU A 100 20.37 -11.07 5.39
N ALA A 101 20.21 -11.45 6.67
CA ALA A 101 21.13 -11.04 7.73
C ALA A 101 22.58 -11.51 7.49
N LYS A 102 22.77 -12.68 6.87
CA LYS A 102 24.09 -13.18 6.45
C LYS A 102 24.72 -12.41 5.29
N LYS A 103 23.92 -11.70 4.48
CA LYS A 103 24.44 -10.89 3.36
C LYS A 103 24.96 -9.52 3.81
N VAL A 104 24.55 -9.03 4.98
CA VAL A 104 24.90 -7.70 5.48
C VAL A 104 26.22 -7.68 6.27
N ASN A 105 26.83 -8.83 6.57
CA ASN A 105 28.13 -8.90 7.24
C ASN A 105 29.16 -9.76 6.49
N PRO A 106 29.88 -9.21 5.50
CA PRO A 106 30.88 -9.96 4.73
C PRO A 106 32.24 -10.16 5.43
N GLU A 107 32.52 -9.52 6.57
CA GLU A 107 33.90 -9.40 7.09
C GLU A 107 34.24 -10.32 8.29
N ALA A 108 33.60 -11.48 8.42
CA ALA A 108 33.92 -12.43 9.51
C ALA A 108 34.50 -13.77 9.03
N GLN A 109 35.14 -13.84 7.85
CA GLN A 109 35.78 -15.07 7.37
C GLN A 109 37.24 -14.95 6.91
N GLU A 110 37.95 -13.87 7.27
CA GLU A 110 39.37 -13.73 6.91
C GLU A 110 40.28 -13.53 8.13
N HIS A 111 40.27 -14.47 9.09
CA HIS A 111 41.35 -14.56 10.08
C HIS A 111 41.45 -15.95 10.76
N HIS A 112 41.54 -17.03 9.98
CA HIS A 112 41.99 -18.31 10.54
C HIS A 112 42.75 -19.20 9.55
N PHE A 113 43.81 -18.66 8.95
CA PHE A 113 44.94 -19.47 8.47
C PHE A 113 46.25 -18.65 8.54
N LYS A 114 46.70 -18.40 9.77
CA LYS A 114 48.11 -18.11 10.06
C LYS A 114 48.53 -19.08 11.16
N HIS A 115 49.22 -20.14 10.74
CA HIS A 115 50.21 -20.97 11.44
C HIS A 115 50.06 -22.43 11.01
N LEU A 116 50.80 -22.78 9.94
CA LEU A 116 51.86 -23.80 9.93
C LEU A 116 52.52 -23.80 8.55
#